data_AF-A0A1V6PL42-F1
#
_entry.id   AF-A0A1V6PL42-F1
#
_cell.length_a   1.000
_cell.length_b   1.000
_cell.length_c   1.000
_cell.angle_alpha   90.00
_cell.angle_beta   90.00
_cell.angle_gamma   90.00
#
_symmetry.space_group_name_H-M   'P 1'
#
loop_
_entity.id
_entity.type
_entity.pdbx_description
1 polymer ?
#
loop_
_entity_poly.entity_id
_entity_poly.type
_entity_poly.pdbx_seq_one_letter_code
_entity_poly.pdbx_strand_id
1 'polypeptide(L)'
;MTVYYNRLTKEPYLKLPPPLSNIIITPHRLENIDETVASMVDILNDPRVYPWLERTPYPYLNEDGVGWVKAHCKENEEVLSTLCRDLEQENLINTKNATVGSKQDREFFDNCPFTCIREVMAEDPETRAPLKDYLIGDIKLARYTFYEHPPNSKERAEAQRKNNELRAGDENIIWTIGGNQVHVHYMLLYH
;
A
#
# COMPACT_ATOMS: atom_id res chain seq x y z
N MET A 1 -0.34 10.28 9.24
CA MET A 1 -0.93 9.00 9.68
C MET A 1 0.13 8.26 10.48
N THR A 2 -0.22 7.62 11.59
CA THR A 2 0.75 6.88 12.41
C THR A 2 1.03 5.52 11.76
N VAL A 3 2.31 5.17 11.63
CA VAL A 3 2.74 3.83 11.23
C VAL A 3 2.83 2.97 12.48
N TYR A 4 2.12 1.85 12.49
CA TYR A 4 2.18 0.84 13.54
C TYR A 4 3.13 -0.28 13.12
N TYR A 5 3.64 -1.04 14.09
CA TYR A 5 4.53 -2.18 13.84
C TYR A 5 3.98 -3.41 14.57
N ASN A 6 3.67 -4.47 13.81
CA ASN A 6 3.20 -5.73 14.36
C ASN A 6 4.39 -6.59 14.76
N ARG A 7 4.56 -6.87 16.05
CA ARG A 7 5.71 -7.62 16.57
C ARG A 7 5.66 -9.12 16.24
N LEU A 8 4.47 -9.65 15.96
CA LEU A 8 4.29 -11.07 15.64
C LEU A 8 4.67 -11.34 14.18
N THR A 9 4.16 -10.51 13.27
CA THR A 9 4.44 -10.62 11.83
C THR A 9 5.69 -9.85 11.40
N LYS A 10 6.25 -9.02 12.27
CA LYS A 10 7.39 -8.13 12.02
C LYS A 10 7.17 -7.15 10.87
N GLU A 11 5.92 -6.75 10.65
CA GLU A 11 5.55 -5.87 9.54
C GLU A 11 5.04 -4.51 10.02
N PRO A 12 5.31 -3.44 9.27
CA PRO A 12 4.65 -2.16 9.48
C PRO A 12 3.25 -2.17 8.86
N TYR A 13 2.31 -1.44 9.45
CA TYR A 13 0.97 -1.25 8.90
C TYR A 13 0.39 0.12 9.24
N LEU A 14 -0.52 0.60 8.40
CA LEU A 14 -1.37 1.75 8.69
C LEU A 14 -2.72 1.26 9.18
N LYS A 15 -3.32 1.94 10.16
CA LYS A 15 -4.68 1.66 10.64
C LYS A 15 -5.57 2.84 10.32
N LEU A 16 -6.72 2.60 9.68
CA LEU A 16 -7.67 3.67 9.43
C LEU A 16 -8.27 4.18 10.77
N PRO A 17 -8.56 5.49 10.89
CA PRO A 17 -9.22 6.00 12.07
C PRO A 17 -10.67 5.49 12.16
N PRO A 18 -11.31 5.57 13.34
CA PRO A 18 -12.74 5.29 13.49
C PRO A 18 -13.57 6.07 12.46
N PRO A 19 -14.64 5.47 11.89
CA PRO A 19 -15.24 4.18 12.28
C PRO A 19 -14.60 2.94 11.63
N LEU A 20 -13.66 3.10 10.70
CA LEU A 20 -13.08 2.01 9.91
C LEU A 20 -11.85 1.38 10.58
N SER A 21 -11.83 1.31 11.91
CA SER A 21 -10.67 0.82 12.66
C SER A 21 -10.39 -0.68 12.46
N ASN A 22 -11.29 -1.44 11.83
CA ASN A 22 -11.06 -2.81 11.38
C ASN A 22 -10.25 -2.86 10.06
N ILE A 23 -10.02 -1.74 9.37
CA ILE A 23 -9.26 -1.71 8.12
C ILE A 23 -7.82 -1.28 8.38
N ILE A 24 -6.89 -2.08 7.85
CA ILE A 24 -5.47 -1.79 7.83
C ILE A 24 -4.95 -1.70 6.39
N ILE A 25 -3.86 -0.98 6.20
CA ILE A 25 -3.11 -0.95 4.95
C ILE A 25 -1.73 -1.53 5.23
N THR A 26 -1.38 -2.62 4.56
CA THR A 26 -0.12 -3.33 4.74
C THR A 26 0.67 -3.36 3.43
N PRO A 27 1.95 -3.73 3.50
CA PRO A 27 2.69 -4.19 2.34
C PRO A 27 2.18 -5.53 1.81
N HIS A 28 2.64 -5.90 0.63
CA HIS A 28 2.48 -7.25 0.10
C HIS A 28 3.34 -8.26 0.91
N ARG A 29 2.79 -9.46 1.13
CA ARG A 29 3.40 -10.55 1.90
C ARG A 29 3.75 -11.71 0.97
N LEU A 30 5.00 -12.18 0.96
CA LEU A 30 5.39 -13.35 0.15
C LEU A 30 4.96 -14.65 0.82
N GLU A 31 4.98 -14.69 2.15
CA GLU A 31 4.57 -15.79 3.01
C GLU A 31 3.07 -16.09 2.96
N ASN A 32 2.25 -15.12 2.55
CA ASN A 32 0.81 -15.26 2.35
C ASN A 32 0.39 -15.08 0.88
N ILE A 33 1.30 -15.35 -0.06
CA ILE A 33 1.04 -15.15 -1.48
C ILE A 33 -0.21 -15.90 -1.95
N ASP A 34 -0.45 -17.13 -1.49
CA ASP A 34 -1.59 -17.94 -1.93
C ASP A 34 -2.93 -17.32 -1.51
N GLU A 35 -3.05 -16.79 -0.29
CA GLU A 35 -4.26 -16.11 0.18
C GLU A 35 -4.51 -14.79 -0.57
N THR A 36 -3.44 -14.03 -0.78
CA THR A 36 -3.52 -12.75 -1.49
C THR A 36 -3.89 -12.97 -2.95
N VAL A 37 -3.29 -13.96 -3.62
CA VAL A 37 -3.59 -14.31 -5.01
C VAL A 37 -5.01 -14.84 -5.14
N ALA A 38 -5.46 -15.73 -4.25
CA ALA A 38 -6.85 -16.20 -4.26
C ALA A 38 -7.84 -15.03 -4.15
N SER A 39 -7.61 -14.11 -3.20
CA SER A 39 -8.45 -12.93 -3.02
C SER A 39 -8.42 -12.01 -4.25
N MET A 40 -7.25 -11.81 -4.86
CA MET A 40 -7.13 -11.02 -6.09
C MET A 40 -7.89 -11.66 -7.26
N VAL A 41 -7.78 -12.98 -7.45
CA VAL A 41 -8.50 -13.72 -8.49
C VAL A 41 -10.02 -13.59 -8.29
N ASP A 42 -10.50 -13.70 -7.05
CA ASP A 42 -11.93 -13.54 -6.74
C ASP A 42 -12.42 -12.13 -7.04
N ILE A 43 -11.68 -11.10 -6.60
CA ILE A 43 -12.05 -9.68 -6.76
C ILE A 43 -11.98 -9.27 -8.24
N LEU A 44 -10.89 -9.58 -8.93
CA LEU A 44 -10.61 -9.06 -10.28
C LEU A 44 -11.38 -9.80 -11.38
N ASN A 45 -11.98 -10.94 -11.06
CA ASN A 45 -12.94 -11.62 -11.94
C ASN A 45 -14.41 -11.35 -11.58
N ASP A 46 -14.69 -10.58 -10.52
CA ASP A 46 -16.07 -10.24 -10.14
C ASP A 46 -16.73 -9.40 -11.26
N PRO A 47 -17.94 -9.77 -11.73
CA PRO A 47 -18.64 -9.03 -12.80
C PRO A 47 -18.99 -7.58 -12.45
N ARG A 48 -18.92 -7.21 -11.17
CA ARG A 48 -19.11 -5.86 -10.69
C ARG A 48 -17.82 -5.03 -10.72
N VAL A 49 -16.67 -5.68 -10.89
CA VAL A 49 -15.33 -5.08 -10.86
C VAL A 49 -14.69 -5.12 -12.25
N TYR A 50 -14.56 -6.29 -12.88
CA TYR A 50 -13.76 -6.46 -14.11
C TYR A 50 -14.15 -5.51 -15.27
N PRO A 51 -15.44 -5.15 -15.50
CA PRO A 51 -15.81 -4.25 -16.60
C PRO A 51 -15.24 -2.83 -16.44
N TRP A 52 -14.85 -2.49 -15.21
CA TRP A 52 -14.28 -1.21 -14.85
C TRP A 52 -12.75 -1.25 -14.74
N LEU A 53 -12.11 -2.34 -15.17
CA LEU A 53 -10.66 -2.52 -15.21
C LEU A 53 -10.12 -2.26 -16.64
N GLU A 54 -9.18 -1.32 -16.78
CA GLU A 54 -8.61 -0.92 -18.08
C GLU A 54 -7.37 -1.75 -18.47
N ARG A 55 -6.57 -2.15 -17.48
CA ARG A 55 -5.24 -2.74 -17.70
C ARG A 55 -5.08 -4.16 -17.14
N THR A 56 -6.06 -4.63 -16.40
CA THR A 56 -6.04 -5.96 -15.78
C THR A 56 -6.44 -7.00 -16.82
N PRO A 57 -5.67 -8.09 -17.00
CA PRO A 57 -6.06 -9.16 -17.91
C PRO A 57 -7.37 -9.81 -17.44
N TYR A 58 -8.20 -10.22 -18.40
CA TYR A 58 -9.43 -10.95 -18.14
C TYR A 58 -9.50 -12.22 -19.02
N PRO A 59 -9.72 -13.42 -18.42
CA PRO A 59 -9.81 -13.67 -16.98
C PRO A 59 -8.47 -13.42 -16.27
N TYR A 60 -8.54 -12.98 -15.01
CA TYR A 60 -7.37 -12.81 -14.16
C TYR A 60 -6.94 -14.16 -13.59
N LEU A 61 -5.71 -14.57 -13.86
CA LEU A 61 -5.20 -15.89 -13.47
C LEU A 61 -4.37 -15.85 -12.18
N ASN A 62 -4.17 -17.00 -11.56
CA ASN A 62 -3.30 -17.12 -10.39
C ASN A 62 -1.87 -16.68 -10.71
N GLU A 63 -1.37 -17.02 -11.91
CA GLU A 63 -0.04 -16.65 -12.37
C GLU A 63 0.14 -15.13 -12.48
N ASP A 64 -0.91 -14.41 -12.90
CA ASP A 64 -0.92 -12.94 -12.95
C ASP A 64 -0.78 -12.36 -11.54
N GLY A 65 -1.55 -12.90 -10.59
CA GLY A 65 -1.46 -12.51 -9.18
C GLY A 65 -0.09 -12.78 -8.57
N VAL A 66 0.47 -13.97 -8.78
CA VAL A 66 1.80 -14.34 -8.28
C VAL A 66 2.87 -13.41 -8.85
N GLY A 67 2.82 -13.13 -10.15
CA GLY A 67 3.72 -12.21 -10.81
C GLY A 67 3.62 -10.80 -10.23
N TRP A 68 2.39 -10.32 -10.03
CA TRP A 68 2.09 -9.00 -9.47
C TRP A 68 2.64 -8.84 -8.04
N VAL A 69 2.36 -9.78 -7.15
CA VAL A 69 2.83 -9.74 -5.76
C VAL A 69 4.35 -9.74 -5.69
N LYS A 70 5.02 -10.62 -6.45
CA LYS A 70 6.48 -10.68 -6.48
C LYS A 70 7.11 -9.38 -6.99
N ALA A 71 6.52 -8.77 -8.02
CA ALA A 71 6.98 -7.48 -8.53
C ALA A 71 6.86 -6.39 -7.46
N HIS A 72 5.72 -6.29 -6.78
CA HIS A 72 5.48 -5.28 -5.75
C HIS A 72 6.39 -5.46 -4.51
N CYS A 73 6.61 -6.70 -4.07
CA CYS A 73 7.56 -6.97 -2.99
C CYS A 73 8.97 -6.52 -3.38
N LYS A 74 9.41 -6.82 -4.61
CA LYS A 74 10.73 -6.41 -5.10
C LYS A 74 10.87 -4.89 -5.24
N GLU A 75 9.86 -4.22 -5.79
CA GLU A 75 9.86 -2.75 -5.96
C GLU A 75 9.95 -1.99 -4.63
N ASN A 76 9.50 -2.60 -3.52
CA ASN A 76 9.41 -1.95 -2.22
C ASN A 76 10.39 -2.50 -1.17
N GLU A 77 11.24 -3.46 -1.53
CA GLU A 77 12.13 -4.18 -0.61
C GLU A 77 13.07 -3.24 0.16
N GLU A 78 13.70 -2.28 -0.53
CA GLU A 78 14.64 -1.33 0.09
C GLU A 78 13.95 -0.40 1.10
N VAL A 79 12.74 0.07 0.76
CA VAL A 79 11.98 0.98 1.61
C VAL A 79 11.41 0.24 2.82
N LEU A 80 10.89 -0.97 2.61
CA LEU A 80 10.40 -1.81 3.69
C LEU A 80 11.49 -2.24 4.65
N SER A 81 12.65 -2.65 4.14
CA SER A 81 13.77 -3.06 5.00
C SER A 81 14.29 -1.90 5.86
N THR A 82 14.38 -0.69 5.30
CA THR A 82 14.72 0.52 6.04
C THR A 82 13.67 0.84 7.10
N LEU A 83 12.38 0.86 6.72
CA LEU A 83 11.29 1.16 7.63
C LEU A 83 11.17 0.15 8.78
N CYS A 84 11.28 -1.15 8.49
CA CYS A 84 11.25 -2.20 9.50
C CYS A 84 12.42 -2.04 10.49
N ARG A 85 13.64 -1.80 9.99
CA ARG A 85 14.81 -1.59 10.84
C ARG A 85 14.61 -0.40 11.79
N ASP A 86 14.13 0.72 11.27
CA ASP A 86 13.95 1.94 12.07
C ASP A 86 12.88 1.74 13.14
N LEU A 87 11.74 1.12 12.78
CA LEU A 87 10.67 0.80 13.73
C LEU A 87 11.06 -0.24 14.78
N GLU A 88 11.85 -1.25 14.41
CA GLU A 88 12.41 -2.22 15.36
C GLU A 88 13.35 -1.53 16.36
N GLN A 89 14.22 -0.64 15.90
CA GLN A 89 15.15 0.11 16.74
C GLN A 89 14.44 1.06 17.70
N GLU A 90 13.47 1.85 17.21
CA GLU A 90 12.66 2.74 18.05
C GLU A 90 11.91 1.96 19.15
N ASN A 91 11.38 0.78 18.81
CA ASN A 91 10.74 -0.10 19.79
C ASN A 91 11.69 -0.63 20.86
N LEU A 92 12.95 -0.92 20.52
CA LEU A 92 13.96 -1.36 21.48
C LEU A 92 14.39 -0.22 22.42
N ILE A 93 14.54 0.99 21.88
CA ILE A 93 14.99 2.18 22.59
C ILE A 93 13.92 2.70 23.58
N ASN A 94 12.64 2.62 23.23
CA ASN A 94 11.54 2.98 24.14
C ASN A 94 11.43 2.10 25.40
N THR A 95 12.20 1.00 25.49
CA THR A 95 12.32 0.15 26.69
C THR A 95 13.48 0.55 27.62
N LYS A 96 14.36 1.46 27.19
CA LYS A 96 15.51 1.93 27.99
C LYS A 96 15.73 3.43 27.76
N ASN A 97 15.14 4.26 28.63
CA ASN A 97 15.45 5.68 28.86
C ASN A 97 16.09 6.42 27.66
N ALA A 98 15.27 6.99 26.78
CA ALA A 98 15.78 7.77 25.66
C ALA A 98 15.43 9.25 25.79
N THR A 99 16.44 9.99 26.22
CA THR A 99 16.62 11.42 25.97
C THR A 99 16.39 11.69 24.48
N VAL A 100 15.55 12.69 24.20
CA VAL A 100 15.13 13.15 22.87
C VAL A 100 16.36 13.42 21.99
N GLY A 101 16.72 12.42 21.19
CA GLY A 101 17.62 12.56 20.05
C GLY A 101 16.89 13.32 18.94
N SER A 102 17.54 14.33 18.41
CA SER A 102 17.13 15.21 17.32
C SER A 102 16.26 14.53 16.27
N LYS A 103 15.22 15.22 15.78
CA LYS A 103 14.51 14.93 14.51
C LYS A 103 15.52 14.42 13.48
N GLN A 104 15.61 13.10 13.34
CA GLN A 104 16.37 12.48 12.26
C GLN A 104 15.73 13.00 10.97
N ASP A 105 16.55 13.46 10.03
CA ASP A 105 16.09 13.81 8.69
C ASP A 105 15.32 12.60 8.15
N ARG A 106 13.98 12.69 8.16
CA ARG A 106 13.14 11.62 7.67
C ARG A 106 13.45 11.46 6.19
N GLU A 107 13.93 10.29 5.82
CA GLU A 107 14.15 9.97 4.42
C GLU A 107 12.80 9.92 3.70
N PHE A 108 12.72 10.59 2.56
CA PHE A 108 11.53 10.56 1.70
C PHE A 108 11.76 9.55 0.58
N PHE A 109 10.76 8.73 0.33
CA PHE A 109 10.78 7.72 -0.71
C PHE A 109 9.78 8.08 -1.83
N ASP A 110 10.10 7.68 -3.05
CA ASP A 110 9.27 7.90 -4.24
C ASP A 110 8.19 6.82 -4.45
N ASN A 111 8.21 5.79 -3.62
CA ASN A 111 7.22 4.73 -3.59
C ASN A 111 6.53 4.67 -2.21
N CYS A 112 5.31 4.14 -2.20
CA CYS A 112 4.57 3.84 -0.98
C CYS A 112 4.45 2.32 -0.87
N PRO A 113 5.05 1.69 0.16
CA PRO A 113 4.98 0.24 0.29
C PRO A 113 3.64 -0.24 0.85
N PHE A 114 2.78 0.66 1.34
CA PHE A 114 1.47 0.34 1.90
C PHE A 114 0.41 0.33 0.79
N THR A 115 0.22 -0.82 0.16
CA THR A 115 -0.68 -0.96 -0.99
C THR A 115 -1.82 -1.95 -0.77
N CYS A 116 -1.71 -2.90 0.16
CA CYS A 116 -2.76 -3.89 0.40
C CYS A 116 -3.78 -3.36 1.41
N ILE A 117 -5.05 -3.26 1.03
CA ILE A 117 -6.15 -2.97 1.96
C ILE A 117 -6.63 -4.29 2.53
N ARG A 118 -6.59 -4.42 3.86
CA ARG A 118 -6.96 -5.66 4.56
C ARG A 118 -7.97 -5.37 5.66
N GLU A 119 -8.91 -6.28 5.84
CA GLU A 119 -9.85 -6.26 6.96
C GLU A 119 -9.33 -7.16 8.08
N VAL A 120 -9.25 -6.63 9.28
CA VAL A 120 -8.83 -7.34 10.49
C VAL A 120 -10.00 -8.14 11.04
N MET A 121 -9.83 -9.46 11.10
CA MET A 121 -10.82 -10.40 11.61
C MET A 121 -10.61 -10.75 13.08
N ALA A 122 -9.38 -10.64 13.55
CA ALA A 122 -9.02 -10.90 14.94
C ALA A 122 -7.87 -10.00 15.37
N GLU A 123 -7.94 -9.52 16.60
CA GLU A 123 -6.91 -8.69 17.22
C GLU A 123 -6.45 -9.32 18.53
N ASP A 124 -5.21 -9.04 18.90
CA ASP A 124 -4.68 -9.38 20.20
C ASP A 124 -5.43 -8.58 21.28
N PRO A 125 -5.99 -9.22 22.32
CA PRO A 125 -6.81 -8.53 23.31
C PRO A 125 -6.05 -7.45 24.09
N GLU A 126 -4.74 -7.59 24.26
CA GLU A 126 -3.91 -6.69 25.06
C GLU A 126 -3.31 -5.57 24.21
N THR A 127 -2.65 -5.94 23.12
CA THR A 127 -1.92 -5.02 22.25
C THR A 127 -2.77 -4.42 21.14
N ARG A 128 -3.96 -5.00 20.88
CA ARG A 128 -4.86 -4.64 19.77
C ARG A 128 -4.21 -4.78 18.40
N ALA A 129 -3.11 -5.52 18.31
CA ALA A 129 -2.41 -5.81 17.06
C ALA A 129 -3.22 -6.82 16.23
N PRO A 130 -3.24 -6.70 14.88
CA PRO A 130 -3.88 -7.70 14.03
C PRO A 130 -3.26 -9.09 14.23
N LEU A 131 -4.09 -10.08 14.53
CA LEU A 131 -3.71 -11.50 14.58
C LEU A 131 -4.10 -12.23 13.30
N LYS A 132 -5.20 -11.81 12.68
CA LYS A 132 -5.71 -12.37 11.43
C LYS A 132 -6.39 -11.27 10.63
N ASP A 133 -6.07 -11.20 9.35
CA ASP A 133 -6.66 -10.27 8.40
C ASP A 133 -6.82 -10.95 7.02
N TYR A 134 -7.65 -10.36 6.16
CA TYR A 134 -7.85 -10.81 4.77
C TYR A 134 -7.71 -9.64 3.81
N LEU A 135 -7.15 -9.91 2.63
CA LEU A 135 -7.10 -8.91 1.56
C LEU A 135 -8.51 -8.60 1.05
N ILE A 136 -8.87 -7.31 1.03
CA ILE A 136 -10.15 -6.84 0.49
C ILE A 136 -9.98 -5.88 -0.70
N GLY A 137 -8.73 -5.54 -1.04
CA GLY A 137 -8.41 -4.70 -2.19
C GLY A 137 -7.00 -4.13 -2.11
N ASP A 138 -6.69 -3.21 -3.02
CA ASP A 138 -5.42 -2.51 -3.05
C ASP A 138 -5.57 -1.01 -3.32
N ILE A 139 -4.52 -0.27 -2.98
CA ILE A 139 -4.37 1.15 -3.22
C ILE A 139 -2.93 1.41 -3.67
N LYS A 140 -2.76 2.39 -4.56
CA LYS A 140 -1.49 2.81 -5.10
C LYS A 140 -1.41 4.32 -5.04
N LEU A 141 -0.40 4.82 -4.35
CA LEU A 141 0.04 6.20 -4.45
C LEU A 141 1.20 6.24 -5.44
N ALA A 142 1.05 7.00 -6.51
CA ALA A 142 2.10 7.15 -7.53
C ALA A 142 2.12 8.59 -8.05
N ARG A 143 3.21 8.99 -8.69
CA ARG A 143 3.26 10.28 -9.39
C ARG A 143 2.22 10.29 -10.52
N TYR A 144 1.49 11.39 -10.65
CA TYR A 144 0.42 11.50 -11.62
C TYR A 144 0.94 11.39 -13.06
N THR A 145 0.16 10.72 -13.91
CA THR A 145 0.55 10.48 -15.31
C THR A 145 -0.14 11.44 -16.29
N PHE A 146 -0.89 12.44 -15.81
CA PHE A 146 -1.53 13.50 -16.62
C PHE A 146 -2.46 12.96 -17.72
N TYR A 147 -3.55 12.28 -17.30
CA TYR A 147 -4.50 11.62 -18.21
C TYR A 147 -5.37 12.61 -19.01
N GLU A 148 -5.42 13.88 -18.60
CA GLU A 148 -6.08 14.96 -19.33
C GLU A 148 -5.42 15.28 -20.68
N HIS A 149 -4.16 14.88 -20.86
CA HIS A 149 -3.45 15.01 -22.12
C HIS A 149 -3.55 13.72 -22.95
N PRO A 150 -3.64 13.82 -24.29
CA PRO A 150 -3.71 12.66 -25.16
C PRO A 150 -2.56 11.68 -24.91
N PRO A 151 -2.80 10.36 -24.98
CA PRO A 151 -1.74 9.36 -24.94
C PRO A 151 -0.63 9.68 -25.96
N ASN A 152 0.63 9.56 -25.54
CA ASN A 152 1.83 9.82 -26.36
C ASN A 152 2.02 11.27 -26.86
N SER A 153 1.28 12.25 -26.31
CA SER A 153 1.48 13.67 -26.64
C SER A 153 2.76 14.23 -26.00
N LYS A 154 3.33 15.26 -26.62
CA LYS A 154 4.51 15.96 -26.08
C LYS A 154 4.18 16.68 -24.78
N GLU A 155 2.98 17.20 -24.68
CA GLU A 155 2.42 17.88 -23.51
C GLU A 155 2.39 16.92 -22.31
N ARG A 156 1.85 15.70 -22.51
CA ARG A 156 1.84 14.66 -21.47
C ARG A 156 3.25 14.26 -21.04
N ALA A 157 4.14 14.02 -22.00
CA ALA A 157 5.51 13.62 -21.71
C ALA A 157 6.28 14.71 -20.93
N GLU A 158 6.10 15.98 -21.29
CA GLU A 158 6.74 17.10 -20.61
C GLU A 158 6.17 17.32 -19.20
N ALA A 159 4.86 17.19 -19.01
CA ALA A 159 4.23 17.26 -17.69
C ALA A 159 4.72 16.12 -16.76
N GLN A 160 4.75 14.89 -17.28
CA GLN A 160 5.30 13.73 -16.57
C GLN A 160 6.78 13.94 -16.20
N ARG A 161 7.59 14.42 -17.15
CA ARG A 161 9.01 14.69 -16.92
C ARG A 161 9.20 15.71 -15.78
N LYS A 162 8.53 16.86 -15.86
CA LYS A 162 8.60 17.89 -14.80
C LYS A 162 8.21 17.34 -13.44
N ASN A 163 7.12 16.58 -13.38
CA ASN A 163 6.65 15.99 -12.13
C ASN A 163 7.61 14.91 -11.59
N ASN A 164 8.24 14.12 -12.48
CA ASN A 164 9.18 13.05 -12.12
C ASN A 164 10.57 13.56 -11.72
N GLU A 165 10.96 14.76 -12.15
CA GLU A 165 12.25 15.38 -11.80
C GLU A 165 12.25 16.02 -10.40
N LEU A 166 11.07 16.27 -9.82
CA LEU A 166 10.96 16.73 -8.44
C LEU A 166 11.52 15.68 -7.47
N ARG A 167 12.20 16.14 -6.42
CA ARG A 167 12.79 15.25 -5.42
C ARG A 167 11.70 14.68 -4.50
N ALA A 168 11.86 13.44 -4.03
CA ALA A 168 11.01 12.87 -3.00
C ALA A 168 10.83 13.84 -1.81
N GLY A 169 9.57 14.07 -1.41
CA GLY A 169 9.19 15.02 -0.36
C GLY A 169 8.91 16.46 -0.82
N ASP A 170 9.10 16.78 -2.11
CA ASP A 170 8.72 18.08 -2.67
C ASP A 170 7.19 18.26 -2.69
N GLU A 171 6.72 19.38 -2.14
CA GLU A 171 5.29 19.69 -2.02
C GLU A 171 4.60 19.95 -3.36
N ASN A 172 5.36 20.20 -4.43
CA ASN A 172 4.85 20.44 -5.76
C ASN A 172 4.63 19.15 -6.56
N ILE A 173 4.97 17.98 -6.00
CA ILE A 173 4.68 16.71 -6.67
C ILE A 173 3.17 16.53 -6.78
N ILE A 174 2.71 16.33 -8.00
CA ILE A 174 1.32 15.98 -8.28
C ILE A 174 1.21 14.45 -8.17
N TRP A 175 0.49 14.01 -7.15
CA TRP A 175 0.24 12.61 -6.88
C TRP A 175 -1.07 12.15 -7.50
N THR A 176 -1.14 10.87 -7.83
CA THR A 176 -2.38 10.16 -8.13
C THR A 176 -2.59 9.09 -7.08
N ILE A 177 -3.84 8.99 -6.63
CA ILE A 177 -4.31 7.84 -5.88
C ILE A 177 -5.05 6.96 -6.88
N GLY A 178 -4.56 5.75 -7.06
CA GLY A 178 -5.19 4.70 -7.84
C GLY A 178 -5.23 3.41 -7.04
N GLY A 179 -5.67 2.34 -7.65
CA GLY A 179 -5.62 0.96 -7.19
C GLY A 179 -5.86 0.09 -8.42
N ASN A 180 -5.70 -1.23 -8.32
CA ASN A 180 -6.38 -2.06 -9.32
C ASN A 180 -7.87 -1.69 -9.24
N GLN A 181 -8.43 -1.38 -10.40
CA GLN A 181 -9.48 -0.40 -10.51
C GLN A 181 -10.74 -0.81 -9.70
N VAL A 182 -11.36 0.20 -9.09
CA VAL A 182 -12.64 0.15 -8.35
C VAL A 182 -12.62 -0.64 -7.03
N HIS A 183 -12.36 0.06 -5.91
CA HIS A 183 -13.08 -0.23 -4.65
C HIS A 183 -13.13 0.93 -3.64
N VAL A 184 -13.05 2.20 -4.06
CA VAL A 184 -13.48 3.31 -3.16
C VAL A 184 -15.01 3.46 -3.16
N HIS A 185 -15.72 2.92 -4.17
CA HIS A 185 -17.18 3.05 -4.27
C HIS A 185 -17.97 1.97 -3.52
N TYR A 186 -17.43 0.77 -3.32
CA TYR A 186 -18.16 -0.32 -2.64
C TYR A 186 -18.14 -0.21 -1.10
N MET A 187 -17.14 0.45 -0.50
CA MET A 187 -17.15 0.76 0.94
C MET A 187 -18.22 1.81 1.31
N LEU A 188 -18.76 2.56 0.34
CA LEU A 188 -19.81 3.57 0.59
C LEU A 188 -21.24 3.05 0.33
N LEU A 189 -21.40 1.83 -0.18
CA LEU A 189 -22.71 1.28 -0.57
C LEU A 189 -23.25 0.21 0.41
N TYR A 190 -22.50 -0.14 1.45
CA TYR A 190 -22.91 -1.11 2.48
C TYR A 190 -22.81 -0.58 3.92
N HIS A 191 -23.14 0.69 4.13
CA HIS A 191 -23.48 1.25 5.44
C HIS A 191 -24.85 1.91 5.41
#